data_AF-A0A497G870-F1
#
_entry.id   AF-A0A497G870-F1
#
_cell.length_a   1.000
_cell.length_b   1.000
_cell.length_c   1.000
_cell.angle_alpha   90.00
_cell.angle_beta   90.00
_cell.angle_gamma   90.00
#
_symmetry.space_group_name_H-M   'P 1'
#
loop_
_entity.id
_entity.type
_entity.pdbx_description
1 polymer ?
#
loop_
_entity_poly.entity_id
_entity_poly.type
_entity_poly.pdbx_seq_one_letter_code
_entity_poly.pdbx_strand_id
1 'polypeptide(L)'
;MNFVIEIGLTLITLGFVLVIIGVLTLAILALRKAVGREGVRGAGVILVGPVPIVLASDKEMVKWGVLLTAIAALLFLVLILLSYALTKP
;
A
#
# COMPACT_ATOMS: atom_id res chain seq x y z
N MET A 1 35.44 -10.07 -12.54
CA MET A 1 34.83 -9.33 -11.43
C MET A 1 33.31 -9.19 -11.58
N ASN A 2 32.78 -8.93 -12.78
CA ASN A 2 31.34 -8.67 -13.01
C ASN A 2 30.44 -9.90 -12.76
N PHE A 3 30.89 -11.10 -13.09
CA PHE A 3 30.09 -12.33 -12.94
C PHE A 3 29.65 -12.61 -11.49
N VAL A 4 30.53 -12.35 -10.51
CA VAL A 4 30.20 -12.53 -9.08
C VAL A 4 29.18 -11.49 -8.63
N ILE A 5 29.29 -10.26 -9.14
CA ILE A 5 28.37 -9.16 -8.84
C ILE A 5 26.98 -9.46 -9.43
N GLU A 6 26.91 -9.94 -10.67
CA GLU A 6 25.65 -10.30 -11.33
C GLU A 6 24.93 -11.44 -10.61
N ILE A 7 25.65 -12.50 -10.21
CA ILE A 7 25.07 -13.60 -9.43
C ILE A 7 24.59 -13.09 -8.08
N GLY A 8 25.39 -12.28 -7.38
CA GLY A 8 25.02 -11.71 -6.09
C GLY A 8 23.76 -10.85 -6.17
N LEU A 9 23.67 -9.97 -7.17
CA LEU A 9 22.52 -9.10 -7.38
C LEU A 9 21.27 -9.90 -7.75
N THR A 10 21.42 -10.94 -8.57
CA THR A 10 20.32 -11.84 -8.93
C THR A 10 19.79 -12.57 -7.70
N LEU A 11 20.67 -13.12 -6.85
CA LEU A 11 20.27 -13.80 -5.62
C LEU A 11 19.54 -12.87 -4.63
N ILE A 12 20.06 -11.65 -4.44
CA ILE A 12 19.43 -10.65 -3.56
C ILE A 12 18.03 -10.31 -4.08
N THR A 13 17.91 -10.06 -5.38
CA THR A 13 16.62 -9.73 -6.00
C THR A 13 15.64 -10.89 -5.88
N LEU A 14 16.08 -12.12 -6.12
CA LEU A 14 15.26 -13.32 -5.99
C LEU A 14 14.79 -13.54 -4.55
N GLY A 15 15.68 -13.34 -3.57
CA GLY A 15 15.34 -13.40 -2.15
C GLY A 15 14.31 -12.35 -1.75
N PHE A 16 14.45 -11.12 -2.24
CA PHE A 16 13.49 -10.05 -1.98
C PHE A 16 12.11 -10.36 -2.57
N VAL A 17 12.05 -10.86 -3.82
CA VAL A 17 10.81 -11.33 -4.45
C VAL A 17 10.17 -12.45 -3.63
N LEU A 18 10.96 -13.42 -3.16
CA LEU A 18 10.47 -14.53 -2.35
C LEU A 18 9.87 -14.05 -1.02
N VAL A 19 10.51 -13.09 -0.36
CA VAL A 19 10.00 -12.47 0.87
C VAL A 19 8.68 -11.75 0.61
N ILE A 20 8.58 -10.97 -0.47
CA ILE A 20 7.33 -10.30 -0.85
C ILE A 20 6.21 -11.33 -1.03
N ILE A 21 6.45 -12.40 -1.80
CA ILE A 21 5.45 -13.45 -2.04
C ILE A 21 5.03 -14.11 -0.72
N GLY A 22 5.98 -14.42 0.16
CA GLY A 22 5.70 -15.01 1.47
C GLY A 22 4.82 -14.12 2.34
N VAL A 23 5.17 -12.83 2.44
CA VAL A 23 4.40 -11.84 3.21
C VAL A 23 2.99 -11.66 2.63
N LEU A 24 2.87 -11.52 1.31
CA LEU A 24 1.55 -11.40 0.65
C LEU A 24 0.68 -12.64 0.89
N THR A 25 1.27 -13.83 0.82
CA THR A 25 0.55 -15.09 1.06
C THR A 25 0.04 -15.16 2.51
N LEU A 26 0.88 -14.81 3.48
CA LEU A 26 0.49 -14.76 4.89
C LEU A 26 -0.60 -13.71 5.15
N ALA A 27 -0.49 -12.52 4.54
CA ALA A 27 -1.49 -11.47 4.65
C ALA A 27 -2.84 -11.95 4.10
N ILE A 28 -2.87 -12.57 2.91
CA ILE A 28 -4.11 -13.11 2.32
C ILE A 28 -4.70 -14.20 3.22
N LEU A 29 -3.89 -15.10 3.77
CA LEU A 29 -4.37 -16.16 4.66
C LEU A 29 -4.95 -15.59 5.97
N ALA A 30 -4.30 -14.57 6.54
CA ALA A 30 -4.77 -13.88 7.73
C ALA A 30 -6.12 -13.19 7.48
N LEU A 31 -6.24 -12.49 6.34
CA LEU A 31 -7.50 -11.88 5.89
C LEU A 31 -8.60 -12.93 5.71
N ARG A 32 -8.32 -14.06 5.06
CA ARG A 32 -9.29 -15.15 4.88
C ARG A 32 -9.78 -15.75 6.20
N LYS A 33 -8.89 -15.93 7.19
CA LYS A 33 -9.29 -16.42 8.53
C LYS A 33 -10.15 -15.41 9.29
N ALA A 34 -9.91 -14.12 9.10
CA ALA A 34 -10.72 -13.06 9.70
C ALA A 34 -12.15 -13.03 9.13
N VAL A 35 -12.33 -13.35 7.83
CA VAL A 35 -13.66 -13.40 7.17
C VAL A 35 -14.63 -14.38 7.84
N GLY A 36 -14.13 -15.50 8.38
CA GLY A 36 -14.97 -16.59 8.87
C GLY A 36 -15.54 -16.43 10.29
N ARG A 37 -15.13 -15.41 11.05
CA ARG A 37 -15.50 -15.31 12.49
C ARG A 37 -16.48 -14.19 12.83
N GLU A 38 -16.45 -13.08 12.11
CA GLU A 38 -17.37 -11.95 12.23
C GLU A 38 -17.10 -11.10 10.98
N GLY A 39 -18.13 -10.73 10.21
CA GLY A 39 -18.00 -10.17 8.86
C GLY A 39 -16.87 -9.14 8.71
N VAL A 40 -16.06 -9.26 7.66
CA VAL A 40 -14.88 -8.41 7.44
C VAL A 40 -15.26 -6.94 7.47
N ARG A 41 -14.84 -6.25 8.53
CA ARG A 41 -14.93 -4.80 8.65
C ARG A 41 -13.75 -4.21 7.87
N GLY A 42 -14.02 -3.79 6.64
CA GLY A 42 -13.02 -3.20 5.75
C GLY A 42 -13.55 -1.95 5.07
N ALA A 43 -12.63 -1.09 4.64
CA ALA A 43 -12.91 0.06 3.80
C ALA A 43 -11.89 0.08 2.65
N GLY A 44 -12.37 0.00 1.41
CA GLY A 44 -11.61 0.34 0.22
C GLY A 44 -11.96 1.74 -0.22
N VAL A 45 -10.97 2.55 -0.62
CA VAL A 45 -11.21 3.86 -1.21
C VAL A 45 -10.55 3.92 -2.57
N ILE A 46 -11.33 4.28 -3.59
CA ILE A 46 -10.87 4.44 -4.97
C ILE A 46 -10.86 5.94 -5.26
N LEU A 47 -9.69 6.48 -5.63
CA LEU A 47 -9.56 7.86 -6.07
C LEU A 47 -9.85 7.93 -7.58
N VAL A 48 -10.97 8.53 -7.97
CA VAL A 48 -11.29 8.83 -9.37
C VAL A 48 -11.01 10.32 -9.59
N GLY A 49 -9.80 10.63 -10.03
CA GLY A 49 -9.30 12.00 -10.00
C GLY A 49 -9.17 12.50 -8.55
N PRO A 50 -9.44 13.79 -8.25
CA PRO A 50 -9.36 14.32 -6.89
C PRO A 50 -10.54 13.88 -5.99
N VAL A 51 -11.52 13.14 -6.52
CA VAL A 51 -12.73 12.76 -5.78
C VAL A 51 -12.60 11.32 -5.25
N PRO A 52 -12.60 11.12 -3.92
CA PRO A 52 -12.56 9.78 -3.32
C PRO A 52 -13.93 9.10 -3.34
N ILE A 53 -13.96 7.84 -3.77
CA ILE A 53 -15.13 6.95 -3.72
C ILE A 53 -14.87 5.88 -2.66
N VAL A 54 -15.67 5.88 -1.59
CA VAL A 54 -15.48 5.01 -0.42
C VAL A 54 -16.42 3.80 -0.50
N LEU A 55 -15.84 2.60 -0.50
CA LEU A 55 -16.52 1.32 -0.45
C LEU A 55 -16.21 0.68 0.91
N ALA A 56 -17.14 0.75 1.85
CA ALA A 56 -16.90 0.26 3.20
C ALA A 56 -18.01 -0.67 3.68
N SER A 57 -17.62 -1.68 4.48
CA SER A 57 -18.56 -2.65 5.06
C SER A 57 -19.46 -2.03 6.12
N ASP A 58 -19.01 -0.98 6.80
CA ASP A 58 -19.73 -0.34 7.93
C ASP A 58 -19.55 1.18 7.94
N LYS A 59 -20.47 1.89 8.60
CA LYS A 59 -20.40 3.36 8.80
C LYS A 59 -19.12 3.82 9.50
N GLU A 60 -18.61 3.01 10.42
CA GLU A 60 -17.34 3.29 11.10
C GLU A 60 -16.15 3.17 10.13
N MET A 61 -16.19 2.16 9.26
CA MET A 61 -15.17 1.94 8.24
C MET A 61 -15.19 3.04 7.16
N VAL A 62 -16.33 3.64 6.87
CA VAL A 62 -16.41 4.85 6.01
C VAL A 62 -15.58 5.98 6.58
N LYS A 63 -15.71 6.27 7.89
CA LYS A 63 -14.93 7.35 8.55
C LYS A 63 -13.44 7.09 8.46
N TRP A 64 -13.02 5.86 8.76
CA TRP A 64 -11.62 5.45 8.64
C TRP A 64 -11.10 5.55 7.20
N GLY A 65 -11.88 5.09 6.22
CA GLY A 65 -11.51 5.18 4.81
C GLY A 65 -11.30 6.63 4.35
N VAL A 66 -12.23 7.53 4.69
CA VAL A 66 -12.11 8.96 4.37
C VAL A 66 -10.90 9.58 5.06
N LEU A 67 -10.70 9.31 6.34
CA LEU A 67 -9.59 9.88 7.13
C LEU A 67 -8.24 9.45 6.56
N LEU A 68 -8.05 8.15 6.33
CA LEU A 68 -6.81 7.62 5.75
C LEU A 68 -6.55 8.20 4.36
N THR A 69 -7.58 8.35 3.55
CA THR A 69 -7.46 8.94 2.21
C THR A 69 -7.10 10.42 2.27
N ALA A 70 -7.67 11.18 3.21
CA ALA A 70 -7.31 12.58 3.41
C ALA A 70 -5.85 12.74 3.86
N ILE A 71 -5.38 11.90 4.77
CA ILE A 71 -3.98 11.88 5.22
C ILE A 71 -3.06 11.53 4.03
N ALA A 72 -3.39 10.51 3.25
CA ALA A 72 -2.61 10.11 2.08
C ALA A 72 -2.55 11.22 1.01
N ALA A 73 -3.67 11.89 0.73
CA ALA A 73 -3.73 13.00 -0.21
C ALA A 73 -2.89 14.20 0.27
N LEU A 74 -2.93 14.50 1.57
CA LEU A 74 -2.11 15.56 2.16
C LEU A 74 -0.61 15.22 2.07
N LEU A 75 -0.22 13.99 2.42
CA LEU A 75 1.15 13.52 2.27
C LEU A 75 1.62 13.62 0.82
N PHE A 76 0.78 13.20 -0.13
CA PHE A 76 1.07 13.33 -1.56
C PHE A 76 1.29 14.79 -1.98
N LEU A 77 0.44 15.71 -1.50
CA LEU A 77 0.59 17.14 -1.75
C LEU A 77 1.91 17.69 -1.18
N VAL A 78 2.26 17.30 0.06
CA VAL A 78 3.52 17.69 0.71
C VAL A 78 4.72 17.18 -0.08
N LEU A 79 4.68 15.93 -0.56
CA LEU A 79 5.75 15.37 -1.38
C LEU A 79 5.92 16.11 -2.70
N ILE A 80 4.81 16.50 -3.36
CA ILE A 80 4.85 17.33 -4.58
C ILE A 80 5.47 18.69 -4.27
N LEU A 81 5.02 19.38 -3.22
CA LEU A 81 5.54 20.70 -2.84
C LEU A 81 7.01 20.63 -2.45
N LEU A 82 7.41 19.60 -1.72
CA LEU A 82 8.80 19.35 -1.35
C LEU A 82 9.65 19.10 -2.60
N SER A 83 9.19 18.24 -3.51
CA SER A 83 9.87 17.99 -4.78
C SER A 83 10.01 19.27 -5.60
N TYR A 84 8.94 20.07 -5.71
CA TYR A 84 9.00 21.36 -6.40
C TYR A 84 9.96 22.35 -5.74
N ALA A 85 9.99 22.41 -4.41
CA ALA A 85 10.91 23.27 -3.66
C ALA A 85 12.38 22.84 -3.83
N LEU A 86 12.65 21.54 -3.88
CA LEU A 86 13.99 20.97 -4.08
C LEU A 86 14.46 21.01 -5.54
N THR A 87 13.53 21.05 -6.51
CA THR A 87 13.83 21.06 -7.96
C THR A 87 13.88 22.48 -8.53
N LYS A 88 13.54 23.51 -7.74
CA LYS A 88 13.86 24.90 -8.09
C LYS A 88 15.39 25.05 -8.16
N PRO A 89 15.94 25.65 -9.25
CA PRO A 89 17.36 25.97 -9.32
C PRO A 89 17.75 27.02 -8.26
#